data_AF-A0A1H1JIT7-F1
#
_entry.id   AF-A0A1H1JIT7-F1
#
_cell.length_a   1.000
_cell.length_b   1.000
_cell.length_c   1.000
_cell.angle_alpha   90.00
_cell.angle_beta   90.00
_cell.angle_gamma   90.00
#
_symmetry.space_group_name_H-M   'P 1'
#
loop_
_entity.id
_entity.type
_entity.pdbx_description
1 polymer ?
#
loop_
_entity_poly.entity_id
_entity_poly.type
_entity_poly.pdbx_seq_one_letter_code
_entity_poly.pdbx_strand_id
1 'polypeptide(L)'
;MSISKFGHACLTAVVAALCTSAPSRAAPTTSKGQVSVVQVMEMLSQAPSNPTARQVLTAYLAGLGETAGILIDAAVAGDGTPVASCKGHLSLDDKAARHALEAAAPSRDHWAETPATPLIVRDMIDRAGCKITG
;
A
#
# COMPACT_ATOMS: atom_id res chain seq x y z
N MET A 1 -41.30 29.22 44.08
CA MET A 1 -41.44 28.57 42.76
C MET A 1 -40.72 29.46 41.77
N SER A 2 -39.48 29.12 41.38
CA SER A 2 -38.59 29.99 40.61
C SER A 2 -38.04 29.21 39.40
N ILE A 3 -38.11 29.84 38.23
CA ILE A 3 -37.62 29.35 36.95
C ILE A 3 -36.14 29.71 36.85
N SER A 4 -35.27 28.76 36.53
CA SER A 4 -33.93 29.08 36.01
C SER A 4 -33.57 28.21 34.82
N LYS A 5 -33.34 28.92 33.72
CA LYS A 5 -32.84 28.51 32.41
C LYS A 5 -31.38 28.09 32.55
N PHE A 6 -31.02 26.87 32.17
CA PHE A 6 -29.63 26.52 31.89
C PHE A 6 -29.54 25.72 30.59
N GLY A 7 -28.87 26.33 29.61
CA GLY A 7 -27.85 25.59 28.87
C GLY A 7 -28.22 24.98 27.53
N HIS A 8 -28.96 25.67 26.66
CA HIS A 8 -29.03 25.38 25.21
C HIS A 8 -27.71 25.70 24.46
N ALA A 9 -26.55 25.62 25.13
CA ALA A 9 -25.29 26.19 24.65
C ALA A 9 -24.18 25.16 24.38
N CYS A 10 -24.52 23.86 24.26
CA CYS A 10 -23.54 22.82 23.90
C CYS A 10 -23.85 22.12 22.56
N LEU A 11 -24.94 22.50 21.87
CA LEU A 11 -25.39 21.79 20.67
C LEU A 11 -25.12 22.53 19.34
N THR A 12 -24.44 23.69 19.38
CA THR A 12 -24.31 24.60 18.22
C THR A 12 -22.85 24.86 17.82
N ALA A 13 -21.93 23.93 18.07
CA ALA A 13 -20.53 24.06 17.64
C ALA A 13 -20.00 22.88 16.81
N VAL A 14 -20.87 21.97 16.35
CA VAL A 14 -20.46 20.78 15.57
C VAL A 14 -20.59 20.99 14.04
N VAL A 15 -21.18 22.11 13.59
CA VAL A 15 -21.51 22.29 12.16
C VAL A 15 -20.44 23.04 11.35
N ALA A 16 -19.44 23.66 12.00
CA ALA A 16 -18.46 24.51 11.30
C ALA A 16 -17.11 23.84 11.00
N ALA A 17 -16.95 22.54 11.27
CA ALA A 17 -15.81 21.76 10.81
C ALA A 17 -16.12 21.15 9.43
N LEU A 18 -16.51 21.98 8.47
CA LEU A 18 -16.56 21.59 7.07
C LEU A 18 -15.11 21.39 6.62
N CYS A 19 -14.69 20.13 6.66
CA CYS A 19 -13.47 19.59 6.11
C CYS A 19 -13.09 20.32 4.82
N THR A 20 -12.11 21.21 4.90
CA THR A 20 -11.27 21.59 3.75
C THR A 20 -10.33 20.43 3.45
N SER A 21 -10.88 19.24 3.18
CA SER A 21 -10.15 18.19 2.50
C SER A 21 -9.92 18.71 1.09
N ALA A 22 -8.72 19.23 0.83
CA ALA A 22 -8.26 19.42 -0.54
C ALA A 22 -8.56 18.12 -1.30
N PRO A 23 -9.07 18.19 -2.54
CA PRO A 23 -9.30 16.98 -3.32
C PRO A 23 -7.99 16.21 -3.37
N SER A 24 -7.94 15.08 -2.66
CA SER A 24 -6.86 14.13 -2.81
C SER A 24 -7.03 13.58 -4.22
N ARG A 25 -6.34 14.19 -5.18
CA ARG A 25 -6.19 13.60 -6.50
C ARG A 25 -5.50 12.27 -6.23
N ALA A 26 -6.26 11.18 -6.34
CA ALA A 26 -5.68 9.85 -6.37
C ALA A 26 -4.57 9.91 -7.43
N ALA A 27 -3.34 9.63 -7.01
CA ALA A 27 -2.23 9.53 -7.92
C ALA A 27 -2.61 8.53 -9.04
N PRO A 28 -2.13 8.75 -10.28
CA PRO A 28 -2.67 8.07 -11.44
C PRO A 28 -2.54 6.55 -11.28
N THR A 29 -3.67 5.86 -11.21
CA THR A 29 -3.70 4.42 -11.49
C THR A 29 -3.47 4.21 -12.99
N THR A 30 -2.96 3.05 -13.36
CA THR A 30 -2.87 2.66 -14.77
C THR A 30 -4.26 2.70 -15.42
N SER A 31 -4.30 2.73 -16.75
CA SER A 31 -5.53 2.57 -17.55
C SER A 31 -6.35 1.31 -17.23
N LYS A 32 -5.74 0.30 -16.60
CA LYS A 32 -6.39 -0.96 -16.16
C LYS A 32 -6.85 -0.93 -14.69
N GLY A 33 -6.74 0.21 -14.02
CA GLY A 33 -7.13 0.37 -12.62
C GLY A 33 -6.12 -0.18 -11.60
N GLN A 34 -4.93 -0.59 -12.05
CA GLN A 34 -3.86 -1.07 -11.18
C GLN A 34 -3.09 0.11 -10.59
N VAL A 35 -2.57 -0.03 -9.36
CA VAL A 35 -1.67 0.95 -8.75
C VAL A 35 -0.39 1.07 -9.59
N SER A 36 -0.10 2.28 -10.07
CA SER A 36 1.06 2.54 -10.94
C SER A 36 2.36 2.74 -10.15
N VAL A 37 3.50 2.65 -10.84
CA VAL A 37 4.81 3.00 -10.25
C VAL A 37 4.84 4.47 -9.82
N VAL A 38 4.29 5.39 -10.60
CA VAL A 38 4.20 6.81 -10.23
C VAL A 38 3.49 6.98 -8.90
N GLN A 39 2.34 6.33 -8.73
CA GLN A 39 1.54 6.43 -7.53
C GLN A 39 2.28 5.94 -6.28
N VAL A 40 2.97 4.79 -6.36
CA VAL A 40 3.74 4.29 -5.22
C VAL A 40 4.95 5.17 -4.93
N MET A 41 5.66 5.64 -5.96
CA MET A 41 6.81 6.55 -5.79
C MET A 41 6.40 7.91 -5.20
N GLU A 42 5.22 8.41 -5.55
CA GLU A 42 4.64 9.60 -4.93
C GLU A 42 4.34 9.36 -3.45
N MET A 43 3.67 8.26 -3.10
CA MET A 43 3.42 7.90 -1.70
C MET A 43 4.71 7.76 -0.90
N LEU A 44 5.72 7.07 -1.45
CA LEU A 44 7.05 6.93 -0.86
C LEU A 44 7.77 8.27 -0.66
N SER A 45 7.56 9.23 -1.56
CA SER A 45 8.15 10.56 -1.44
C SER A 45 7.46 11.42 -0.38
N GLN A 46 6.14 11.27 -0.21
CA GLN A 46 5.33 12.08 0.69
C GLN A 46 5.28 11.50 2.12
N ALA A 47 5.44 10.19 2.29
CA ALA A 47 5.31 9.50 3.58
C ALA A 47 6.10 10.14 4.75
N PRO A 48 7.32 10.69 4.57
CA PRO A 48 8.06 11.33 5.66
C PRO A 48 7.37 12.59 6.23
N SER A 49 6.60 13.31 5.43
CA SER A 49 6.00 14.61 5.80
C SER A 49 4.48 14.64 5.74
N ASN A 50 3.84 13.60 5.20
CA ASN A 50 2.39 13.50 5.02
C ASN A 50 1.87 12.24 5.75
N PRO A 51 1.24 12.39 6.93
CA PRO A 51 0.70 11.27 7.70
C PRO A 51 -0.30 10.41 6.91
N THR A 52 -1.11 11.03 6.05
CA THR A 52 -2.06 10.32 5.20
C THR A 52 -1.34 9.47 4.16
N ALA A 53 -0.35 10.04 3.46
CA ALA A 53 0.45 9.26 2.49
C ALA A 53 1.18 8.09 3.17
N ARG A 54 1.72 8.31 4.37
CA ARG A 54 2.34 7.25 5.17
C ARG A 54 1.35 6.13 5.52
N GLN A 55 0.17 6.47 6.02
CA GLN A 55 -0.86 5.47 6.36
C GLN A 55 -1.31 4.67 5.15
N VAL A 56 -1.55 5.35 4.01
CA VAL A 56 -1.94 4.68 2.76
C VAL A 56 -0.82 3.78 2.25
N LEU A 57 0.43 4.23 2.28
CA LEU A 57 1.59 3.42 1.91
C LEU A 57 1.73 2.19 2.81
N THR A 58 1.65 2.36 4.14
CA THR A 58 1.72 1.26 5.09
C THR A 58 0.63 0.23 4.82
N ALA A 59 -0.62 0.66 4.62
CA ALA A 59 -1.72 -0.25 4.31
C ALA A 59 -1.51 -0.98 2.97
N TYR A 60 -1.04 -0.28 1.93
CA TYR A 60 -0.71 -0.87 0.65
C TYR A 60 0.37 -1.95 0.78
N LEU A 61 1.51 -1.62 1.41
CA LEU A 61 2.64 -2.55 1.58
C LEU A 61 2.28 -3.73 2.48
N ALA A 62 1.55 -3.51 3.59
CA ALA A 62 1.09 -4.58 4.46
C ALA A 62 0.18 -5.57 3.70
N GLY A 63 -0.81 -5.05 2.94
CA GLY A 63 -1.69 -5.89 2.14
C GLY A 63 -0.94 -6.72 1.10
N LEU A 64 0.10 -6.16 0.46
CA LEU A 64 0.96 -6.92 -0.45
C LEU A 64 1.75 -8.03 0.26
N GLY A 65 2.38 -7.70 1.39
CA GLY A 65 3.18 -8.63 2.17
C GLY A 65 2.36 -9.81 2.70
N GLU A 66 1.21 -9.52 3.31
CA GLU A 66 0.29 -10.54 3.84
C GLU A 66 -0.25 -11.44 2.72
N THR A 67 -0.73 -10.84 1.62
CA THR A 67 -1.28 -11.62 0.51
C THR A 67 -0.21 -12.51 -0.12
N ALA A 68 1.01 -12.00 -0.33
CA ALA A 68 2.09 -12.81 -0.88
C ALA A 68 2.49 -13.96 0.06
N GLY A 69 2.54 -13.72 1.37
CA GLY A 69 2.76 -14.76 2.38
C GLY A 69 1.72 -15.86 2.30
N ILE A 70 0.43 -15.49 2.29
CA ILE A 70 -0.68 -16.45 2.15
C ILE A 70 -0.55 -17.26 0.86
N LEU A 71 -0.22 -16.62 -0.27
CA LEU A 71 -0.10 -17.32 -1.56
C LEU A 71 1.09 -18.29 -1.58
N ILE A 72 2.21 -17.94 -0.94
CA ILE A 72 3.36 -18.84 -0.81
C ILE A 72 3.01 -20.02 0.10
N ASP A 73 2.35 -19.78 1.24
CA ASP A 73 1.94 -20.83 2.18
C ASP A 73 0.88 -21.78 1.58
N ALA A 74 -0.02 -21.24 0.75
CA ALA A 74 -1.05 -22.00 0.07
C ALA A 74 -0.57 -22.73 -1.20
N ALA A 75 0.66 -22.46 -1.65
CA ALA A 75 1.19 -23.06 -2.88
C ALA A 75 1.52 -24.54 -2.64
N VAL A 76 0.60 -25.42 -3.08
CA VAL A 76 0.73 -26.88 -3.01
C VAL A 76 0.53 -27.54 -4.37
N ALA A 77 1.14 -28.70 -4.58
CA ALA A 77 0.89 -29.58 -5.70
C ALA A 77 -0.50 -30.24 -5.57
N GLY A 78 -0.93 -30.97 -6.62
CA GLY A 78 -2.21 -31.67 -6.63
C GLY A 78 -2.37 -32.73 -5.52
N ASP A 79 -1.28 -33.21 -4.95
CA ASP A 79 -1.25 -34.15 -3.81
C ASP A 79 -1.15 -33.45 -2.44
N GLY A 80 -1.14 -32.11 -2.41
CA GLY A 80 -1.01 -31.32 -1.19
C GLY A 80 0.43 -31.04 -0.76
N THR A 81 1.44 -31.50 -1.49
CA THR A 81 2.85 -31.22 -1.17
C THR A 81 3.15 -29.73 -1.40
N PRO A 82 3.75 -29.00 -0.43
CA PRO A 82 4.17 -27.62 -0.65
C PRO A 82 5.13 -27.49 -1.82
N VAL A 83 4.81 -26.60 -2.78
CA VAL A 83 5.65 -26.34 -3.96
C VAL A 83 6.45 -25.06 -3.84
N ALA A 84 6.19 -24.25 -2.81
CA ALA A 84 6.99 -23.06 -2.51
C ALA A 84 7.84 -23.28 -1.26
N SER A 85 9.12 -22.90 -1.32
CA SER A 85 10.01 -22.84 -0.16
C SER A 85 10.83 -21.57 -0.21
N CYS A 86 10.91 -20.84 0.91
CA CYS A 86 11.68 -19.60 1.03
C CYS A 86 12.85 -19.80 2.01
N LYS A 87 14.01 -19.22 1.69
CA LYS A 87 15.19 -19.27 2.56
C LYS A 87 15.14 -18.25 3.69
N GLY A 88 14.34 -17.19 3.51
CA GLY A 88 14.15 -16.13 4.49
C GLY A 88 12.69 -15.67 4.56
N HIS A 89 12.44 -14.71 5.42
CA HIS A 89 11.13 -14.10 5.59
C HIS A 89 10.80 -13.17 4.42
N LEU A 90 9.54 -13.21 3.98
CA LEU A 90 8.99 -12.16 3.13
C LEU A 90 8.94 -10.87 3.95
N SER A 91 9.72 -9.88 3.55
CA SER A 91 9.76 -8.56 4.21
C SER A 91 9.57 -7.46 3.18
N LEU A 92 8.72 -6.49 3.53
CA LEU A 92 8.40 -5.36 2.66
C LEU A 92 8.27 -4.09 3.49
N ASP A 93 9.17 -3.15 3.24
CA ASP A 93 9.19 -1.81 3.80
C ASP A 93 9.34 -0.77 2.67
N ASP A 94 9.31 0.51 3.03
CA ASP A 94 9.41 1.63 2.09
C ASP A 94 10.69 1.57 1.24
N LYS A 95 11.80 1.15 1.83
CA LYS A 95 13.10 1.08 1.15
C LYS A 95 13.12 -0.05 0.13
N ALA A 96 12.62 -1.22 0.52
CA ALA A 96 12.47 -2.37 -0.35
C ALA A 96 11.52 -2.07 -1.51
N ALA A 97 10.37 -1.44 -1.24
CA ALA A 97 9.42 -1.05 -2.28
C ALA A 97 10.06 -0.08 -3.28
N ARG A 98 10.77 0.95 -2.80
CA ARG A 98 11.50 1.89 -3.67
C ARG A 98 12.54 1.17 -4.54
N HIS A 99 13.37 0.32 -3.91
CA HIS A 99 14.39 -0.45 -4.61
C HIS A 99 13.79 -1.31 -5.73
N ALA A 100 12.72 -2.06 -5.43
CA ALA A 100 12.03 -2.91 -6.39
C ALA A 100 11.57 -2.13 -7.64
N LEU A 101 10.99 -0.95 -7.42
CA LEU A 101 10.47 -0.11 -8.49
C LEU A 101 11.60 0.52 -9.33
N GLU A 102 12.65 1.02 -8.69
CA GLU A 102 13.80 1.62 -9.39
C GLU A 102 14.59 0.57 -10.18
N ALA A 103 14.71 -0.65 -9.67
CA ALA A 103 15.41 -1.74 -10.35
C ALA A 103 14.62 -2.30 -11.54
N ALA A 104 13.31 -2.49 -11.39
CA ALA A 104 12.48 -3.15 -12.39
C ALA A 104 11.89 -2.19 -13.45
N ALA A 105 11.83 -0.90 -13.17
CA ALA A 105 11.38 0.13 -14.11
C ALA A 105 12.42 1.26 -14.22
N PRO A 106 13.55 1.06 -14.91
CA PRO A 106 14.63 2.07 -14.96
C PRO A 106 14.25 3.33 -15.77
N SER A 107 13.32 3.22 -16.73
CA SER A 107 12.82 4.38 -17.48
C SER A 107 11.54 4.95 -16.85
N ARG A 108 11.58 6.22 -16.48
CA ARG A 108 10.45 6.93 -15.84
C ARG A 108 9.31 7.22 -16.81
N ASP A 109 9.56 7.19 -18.12
CA ASP A 109 8.59 7.54 -19.16
C ASP A 109 7.36 6.63 -19.16
N HIS A 110 7.50 5.42 -18.62
CA HIS A 110 6.42 4.41 -18.58
C HIS A 110 5.84 4.19 -17.19
N TRP A 111 6.33 4.88 -16.16
CA TRP A 111 5.93 4.61 -14.77
C TRP A 111 4.44 4.80 -14.51
N ALA A 112 3.78 5.69 -15.26
CA ALA A 112 2.35 5.97 -15.11
C ALA A 112 1.46 4.77 -15.50
N GLU A 113 1.90 3.98 -16.49
CA GLU A 113 1.16 2.80 -16.98
C GLU A 113 1.80 1.47 -16.53
N THR A 114 2.91 1.53 -15.79
CA THR A 114 3.56 0.34 -15.24
C THR A 114 2.91 -0.04 -13.91
N PRO A 115 2.37 -1.27 -13.75
CA PRO A 115 1.78 -1.71 -12.49
C PRO A 115 2.87 -1.97 -11.44
N ALA A 116 2.78 -1.33 -10.28
CA ALA A 116 3.78 -1.41 -9.21
C ALA A 116 3.77 -2.74 -8.46
N THR A 117 2.57 -3.23 -8.12
CA THR A 117 2.38 -4.44 -7.30
C THR A 117 3.19 -5.66 -7.78
N PRO A 118 3.13 -6.10 -9.05
CA PRO A 118 3.88 -7.27 -9.48
C PRO A 118 5.39 -7.09 -9.38
N LEU A 119 5.91 -5.87 -9.56
CA LEU A 119 7.35 -5.59 -9.42
C LEU A 119 7.79 -5.71 -7.96
N ILE A 120 7.02 -5.14 -7.05
CA ILE A 120 7.28 -5.18 -5.60
C ILE A 120 7.20 -6.62 -5.08
N VAL A 121 6.15 -7.35 -5.43
CA VAL A 121 5.97 -8.74 -4.98
C VAL A 121 7.08 -9.63 -5.55
N ARG A 122 7.48 -9.42 -6.81
CA ARG A 122 8.59 -10.17 -7.42
C ARG A 122 9.90 -9.95 -6.67
N ASP A 123 10.28 -8.70 -6.44
CA ASP A 123 11.50 -8.36 -5.67
C ASP A 123 11.46 -8.97 -4.26
N MET A 124 10.31 -8.92 -3.57
CA MET A 124 10.15 -9.50 -2.25
C MET A 124 10.37 -11.03 -2.25
N ILE A 125 9.79 -11.75 -3.21
CA ILE A 125 9.96 -13.20 -3.39
C ILE A 125 11.42 -13.54 -3.71
N ASP A 126 12.04 -12.77 -4.62
CA ASP A 126 13.44 -12.98 -5.02
C ASP A 126 14.39 -12.71 -3.84
N ARG A 127 14.17 -11.64 -3.04
CA ARG A 127 14.96 -11.34 -1.83
C ARG A 127 14.78 -12.36 -0.71
N ALA A 128 13.59 -12.94 -0.57
CA ALA A 128 13.34 -14.04 0.38
C ALA A 128 13.95 -15.38 -0.10
N GLY A 129 14.49 -15.43 -1.33
CA GLY A 129 15.08 -16.62 -1.92
C GLY A 129 14.05 -17.73 -2.13
N CYS A 130 12.81 -17.36 -2.39
CA CYS A 130 11.72 -18.31 -2.62
C CYS A 130 11.92 -19.07 -3.92
N LYS A 131 11.71 -20.39 -3.87
CA LYS A 131 11.68 -21.28 -5.03
C LYS A 131 10.30 -21.90 -5.13
N ILE A 132 9.71 -21.79 -6.31
CA ILE A 132 8.45 -22.47 -6.64
C ILE A 132 8.82 -23.61 -7.59
N THR A 133 8.71 -24.85 -7.12
CA THR A 133 8.96 -26.08 -7.88
C THR A 133 7.63 -26.73 -8.21
N GLY A 134 7.15 -26.52 -9.43
CA GLY A 134 5.98 -27.20 -9.99
C GLY A 134 6.36 -28.45 -10.77
#